data_AF-A0A0F3KH43-F1
#
_entry.id   AF-A0A0F3KH43-F1
#
_cell.length_a   1.000
_cell.length_b   1.000
_cell.length_c   1.000
_cell.angle_alpha   90.00
_cell.angle_beta   90.00
_cell.angle_gamma   90.00
#
_symmetry.space_group_name_H-M   'P 1'
#
loop_
_entity.id
_entity.type
_entity.pdbx_description
1 polymer ?
#
loop_
_entity_poly.entity_id
_entity_poly.type
_entity_poly.pdbx_seq_one_letter_code
_entity_poly.pdbx_strand_id
1 'polypeptide(L)' 'MHQYRGYEILCSLAGYTVMQGGIEVLSIGTADAGTELADCSEVDHMLRHAEQAIDRLIAEAAP' A
#
# COMPACT_ATOMS: atom_id res chain seq x y z
N MET A 1 2.32 6.74 8.12
CA MET A 1 3.38 6.07 7.33
C MET A 1 3.72 4.77 8.05
N HIS A 2 3.46 3.64 7.40
CA HIS A 2 3.74 2.31 7.94
C HIS A 2 5.01 1.76 7.28
N GLN A 3 5.80 0.99 8.00
CA GLN A 3 7.06 0.44 7.50
C GLN A 3 6.98 -1.09 7.55
N TYR A 4 7.21 -1.75 6.42
CA TYR A 4 7.14 -3.21 6.31
C TYR A 4 8.27 -3.75 5.42
N ARG A 5 9.12 -4.61 5.98
CA ARG A 5 10.24 -5.28 5.28
C ARG A 5 11.17 -4.34 4.50
N GLY A 6 11.38 -3.12 5.00
CA GLY A 6 12.23 -2.11 4.35
C GLY A 6 11.51 -1.26 3.29
N TYR A 7 10.19 -1.42 3.16
CA TYR A 7 9.33 -0.58 2.34
C TYR A 7 8.49 0.36 3.21
N GLU A 8 8.17 1.52 2.66
CA GLU A 8 7.33 2.54 3.26
C GLU A 8 5.95 2.48 2.60
N ILE A 9 4.90 2.37 3.40
CA ILE A 9 3.52 2.34 2.94
C ILE A 9 2.81 3.62 3.36
N LEU A 10 2.26 4.30 2.35
CA LEU A 10 1.45 5.50 2.48
C LEU A 10 0.03 5.15 2.07
N CYS A 11 -0.86 4.99 3.05
CA CYS A 11 -2.29 4.80 2.80
C CYS A 11 -3.01 6.15 2.81
N SER A 12 -3.95 6.30 1.88
CA SER A 12 -4.87 7.41 1.76
C SER A 12 -6.28 6.87 1.48
N LEU A 13 -7.30 7.73 1.57
CA LEU A 13 -8.65 7.37 1.16
C LEU A 13 -8.76 7.00 -0.33
N ALA A 14 -7.79 7.45 -1.14
CA ALA A 14 -7.75 7.17 -2.57
C ALA A 14 -7.01 5.87 -2.92
N GLY A 15 -6.46 5.15 -1.93
CA GLY A 15 -5.62 3.96 -2.13
C GLY A 15 -4.28 4.06 -1.42
N TYR A 16 -3.30 3.27 -1.84
CA TYR A 16 -2.00 3.19 -1.19
C TYR A 16 -0.82 3.26 -2.15
N THR A 17 0.29 3.79 -1.64
CA THR A 17 1.58 3.87 -2.33
C THR A 17 2.64 3.17 -1.50
N VAL A 18 3.48 2.37 -2.16
CA VAL A 18 4.63 1.66 -1.59
C VAL A 18 5.91 2.28 -2.14
N MET A 19 6.83 2.60 -1.24
CA MET A 19 8.12 3.18 -1.56
C MET A 19 9.25 2.31 -1.01
N GLN A 20 10.41 2.31 -1.67
CA GLN A 20 11.64 1.69 -1.20
C GLN A 20 12.77 2.72 -1.27
N GLY A 21 13.29 3.14 -0.11
CA GLY A 21 14.35 4.15 -0.04
C GLY A 21 13.96 5.48 -0.69
N GLY A 22 12.70 5.92 -0.53
CA GLY A 22 12.18 7.14 -1.14
C GLY A 22 11.81 7.03 -2.63
N ILE A 23 11.94 5.85 -3.25
CA ILE A 23 11.50 5.60 -4.64
C ILE A 23 10.15 4.90 -4.62
N GLU A 24 9.16 5.42 -5.36
CA GLU A 24 7.87 4.75 -5.56
C GLU A 24 8.06 3.47 -6.40
N VAL A 25 7.61 2.33 -5.86
CA VAL A 25 7.72 1.02 -6.53
C VAL A 25 6.36 0.44 -6.91
N LEU A 26 5.30 0.85 -6.21
CA LEU A 26 3.93 0.44 -6.49
C LEU A 26 2.96 1.51 -5.99
N SER A 27 1.96 1.83 -6.80
CA SER A 27 0.86 2.70 -6.39
C SER A 27 -0.45 2.14 -6.91
N ILE A 28 -1.39 1.94 -6.00
CA ILE A 28 -2.73 1.43 -6.28
C ILE A 28 -3.71 2.50 -5.85
N GLY A 29 -4.40 3.08 -6.84
CA GLY A 29 -5.49 4.02 -6.62
C GLY A 29 -6.84 3.36 -6.84
N THR A 30 -7.75 3.46 -5.88
CA THR A 30 -9.17 3.18 -6.07
C THR A 30 -9.85 4.53 -6.32
N ALA A 31 -9.81 4.99 -7.56
CA ALA A 31 -10.48 6.22 -7.94
C ALA A 31 -11.99 6.03 -7.89
N ASP A 32 -12.62 6.57 -6.84
CA ASP A 32 -13.85 7.33 -6.94
C ASP A 32 -13.94 8.28 -5.74
N ALA A 33 -13.77 9.58 -6.01
CA ALA A 33 -13.81 10.67 -5.04
C ALA A 33 -15.21 10.91 -4.40
N GLY A 34 -16.13 9.95 -4.55
CA GLY A 34 -17.49 9.97 -4.01
C GLY A 34 -17.75 8.95 -2.90
N THR A 35 -16.76 8.13 -2.55
CA THR A 35 -16.91 7.12 -1.48
C THR A 35 -16.76 7.80 -0.12
N GLU A 36 -17.66 7.49 0.81
CA GLU A 36 -17.68 8.04 2.17
C GLU A 36 -16.33 7.87 2.88
N LEU A 37 -16.08 8.72 3.88
CA LEU A 37 -14.87 8.69 4.71
C LEU A 37 -14.51 7.24 5.08
N ALA A 38 -13.36 6.76 4.62
CA ALA A 38 -12.95 5.38 4.88
C ALA A 38 -12.93 5.12 6.38
N ASP A 39 -13.65 4.09 6.80
CA ASP A 39 -13.60 3.62 8.18
C ASP A 39 -12.21 3.01 8.47
N CYS A 40 -11.80 2.99 9.74
CA CYS A 40 -10.52 2.42 10.15
C CYS A 40 -10.34 0.97 9.64
N SER A 41 -11.43 0.23 9.50
CA SER A 41 -11.47 -1.12 8.94
C SER A 41 -11.03 -1.20 7.48
N GLU A 42 -11.34 -0.19 6.65
CA GLU A 42 -10.91 -0.11 5.25
C GLU A 42 -9.43 0.23 5.15
N VAL A 43 -8.93 1.12 6.02
CA VAL A 43 -7.50 1.44 6.11
C VAL A 43 -6.68 0.21 6.50
N ASP A 44 -7.14 -0.55 7.49
CA ASP A 44 -6.49 -1.80 7.90
C ASP A 44 -6.51 -2.84 6.76
N HIS A 45 -7.59 -2.90 5.99
CA HIS A 45 -7.67 -3.78 4.84
C HIS A 45 -6.67 -3.36 3.75
N MET A 46 -6.61 -2.07 3.42
CA MET A 46 -5.63 -1.52 2.47
C MET A 46 -4.20 -1.79 2.92
N LEU A 47 -3.92 -1.66 4.21
CA LEU A 47 -2.59 -1.95 4.77
C LEU A 47 -2.19 -3.41 4.53
N ARG A 48 -3.09 -4.36 4.81
CA ARG A 48 -2.84 -5.79 4.55
C ARG A 48 -2.63 -6.08 3.07
N HIS A 49 -3.39 -5.43 2.18
CA HIS A 49 -3.17 -5.56 0.73
C HIS A 49 -1.79 -5.04 0.31
N ALA A 50 -1.37 -3.91 0.87
CA ALA A 50 -0.05 -3.34 0.60
C ALA A 50 1.08 -4.27 1.09
N GLU A 51 0.96 -4.86 2.28
CA GLU A 51 1.93 -5.83 2.81
C GLU A 51 2.01 -7.09 1.94
N GLN A 52 0.86 -7.62 1.49
CA GLN A 52 0.83 -8.76 0.57
C GLN A 52 1.46 -8.44 -0.79
N ALA A 53 1.26 -7.22 -1.30
CA ALA A 53 1.89 -6.78 -2.53
C ALA A 53 3.43 -6.71 -2.38
N ILE A 54 3.92 -6.22 -1.24
CA ILE A 54 5.35 -6.25 -0.90
C ILE A 54 5.87 -7.69 -0.85
N ASP A 55 5.16 -8.61 -0.19
CA ASP A 55 5.57 -10.01 -0.11
C ASP A 55 5.68 -10.65 -1.51
N ARG A 56 4.76 -10.30 -2.44
CA ARG A 56 4.84 -10.74 -3.84
C ARG A 56 6.04 -10.14 -4.58
N LEU A 57 6.28 -8.83 -4.44
CA LEU A 57 7.44 -8.17 -5.05
C LEU A 57 8.77 -8.83 -4.60
N ILE A 58 8.87 -9.17 -3.32
CA ILE A 58 10.04 -9.88 -2.78
C ILE A 58 10.15 -11.30 -3.36
N ALA A 59 9.04 -12.03 -3.44
CA ALA A 59 9.03 -13.39 -3.98
C ALA A 59 9.38 -13.42 -5.47
N GLU A 60 8.93 -12.43 -6.25
CA GLU A 60 9.26 -12.28 -7.68
C GLU A 60 10.71 -11.84 -7.92
N ALA A 61 11.31 -11.11 -6.97
CA ALA A 61 12.71 -10.69 -7.03
C ALA A 61 13.70 -11.77 -6.54
N ALA A 62 13.22 -12.86 -5.94
CA ALA A 62 14.05 -13.97 -5.49
C ALA A 62 14.50 -14.84 -6.70
N PRO A 63 15.80 -15.16 -6.83
CA PRO A 63 16.35 -15.93 -7.95
C PRO A 63 15.93 -17.41 -7.97
#